data_AF-A0A962GS82-F1
#
_entry.id   AF-A0A962GS82-F1
#
_cell.length_a   1.000
_cell.length_b   1.000
_cell.length_c   1.000
_cell.angle_alpha   90.00
_cell.angle_beta   90.00
_cell.angle_gamma   90.00
#
_symmetry.space_group_name_H-M   'P 1'
#
loop_
_entity.id
_entity.type
_entity.pdbx_description
1 polymer ?
#
loop_
_entity_poly.entity_id
_entity_poly.type
_entity_poly.pdbx_seq_one_letter_code
_entity_poly.pdbx_strand_id
1 'polypeptide(L)'
;TIIDGGNDNLSGSNPGDVLRLDAAAGNIDFTGINDTIIRNIETVKTDNGVANTITLNYTDVIAMTDENNRLFINTDGNDTVTFVNGSGNTFYNYGTYDNNGETYQVYTDGAITVLVDTQAATVTGF
;
A
#
# COMPACT_ATOMS: atom_id res chain seq x y z
N THR A 1 1.19 -11.26 -14.25
CA THR A 1 0.51 -10.59 -15.38
C THR A 1 1.45 -9.53 -15.92
N ILE A 2 1.61 -9.46 -17.24
CA ILE A 2 2.27 -8.32 -17.90
C ILE A 2 1.16 -7.29 -18.13
N ILE A 3 1.35 -6.06 -17.67
CA ILE A 3 0.46 -4.94 -18.06
C ILE A 3 0.90 -4.52 -19.46
N ASP A 4 0.12 -4.87 -20.48
CA ASP A 4 0.50 -4.69 -21.90
C ASP A 4 -0.23 -3.53 -22.59
N GLY A 5 -1.06 -2.80 -21.84
CA GLY A 5 -1.81 -1.65 -22.34
C GLY A 5 -3.23 -1.98 -22.80
N GLY A 6 -3.72 -3.20 -22.54
CA GLY A 6 -5.15 -3.51 -22.51
C GLY A 6 -5.84 -3.06 -21.21
N ASN A 7 -7.14 -3.38 -21.05
CA ASN A 7 -7.82 -3.32 -19.75
C ASN A 7 -7.34 -4.50 -18.88
N ASP A 8 -6.10 -4.39 -18.39
CA ASP A 8 -5.49 -5.42 -17.56
C ASP A 8 -5.91 -5.21 -16.10
N ASN A 9 -6.67 -6.16 -15.57
CA ASN A 9 -6.97 -6.22 -14.14
C ASN A 9 -5.88 -7.02 -13.43
N LEU A 10 -5.30 -6.45 -12.38
CA LEU A 10 -4.43 -7.12 -11.43
C LEU A 10 -5.26 -7.59 -10.26
N SER A 11 -5.55 -8.89 -10.23
CA SER A 11 -6.20 -9.52 -9.09
C SER A 11 -5.30 -10.59 -8.50
N GLY A 12 -5.07 -10.51 -7.20
CA GLY A 12 -4.65 -11.68 -6.44
C GLY A 12 -5.76 -12.74 -6.38
N SER A 13 -5.36 -13.97 -6.07
CA SER A 13 -6.22 -15.15 -5.92
C SER A 13 -6.03 -15.87 -4.59
N ASN A 14 -5.01 -15.51 -3.80
CA ASN A 14 -4.67 -16.14 -2.53
C ASN A 14 -4.43 -15.07 -1.45
N PRO A 15 -4.60 -15.41 -0.16
CA PRO A 15 -4.19 -14.51 0.90
C PRO A 15 -2.69 -14.18 0.83
N GLY A 16 -2.35 -12.90 0.90
CA GLY A 16 -0.97 -12.43 0.94
C GLY A 16 -0.39 -12.12 -0.43
N ASP A 17 -1.22 -11.79 -1.41
CA ASP A 17 -0.76 -11.45 -2.75
C ASP A 17 0.01 -10.12 -2.74
N VAL A 18 1.03 -10.06 -3.60
CA VAL A 18 2.03 -9.01 -3.59
C VAL A 18 2.07 -8.26 -4.91
N LEU A 19 1.80 -6.96 -4.88
CA LEU A 19 2.14 -6.03 -5.97
C LEU A 19 3.55 -5.49 -5.73
N ARG A 20 4.49 -5.88 -6.58
CA ARG A 20 5.88 -5.39 -6.53
C ARG A 20 6.14 -4.39 -7.65
N LEU A 21 6.65 -3.22 -7.30
CA LEU A 21 7.14 -2.23 -8.24
C LEU A 21 8.61 -2.53 -8.56
N ASP A 22 8.91 -2.66 -9.85
CA ASP A 22 10.31 -2.78 -10.28
C ASP A 22 11.04 -1.44 -10.11
N ALA A 23 12.37 -1.48 -10.18
CA ALA A 23 13.19 -0.28 -10.02
C ALA A 23 13.01 0.76 -11.15
N ALA A 24 12.32 0.41 -12.24
CA ALA A 24 12.02 1.32 -13.35
C ALA A 24 10.65 1.99 -13.21
N ALA A 25 9.76 1.45 -12.39
CA ALA A 25 8.41 1.96 -12.18
C ALA A 25 8.39 3.33 -11.49
N GLY A 26 9.29 3.56 -10.53
CA GLY A 26 9.39 4.81 -9.78
C GLY A 26 8.15 5.08 -8.92
N ASN A 27 7.63 6.30 -8.97
CA ASN A 27 6.48 6.73 -8.16
C ASN A 27 5.17 6.07 -8.63
N ILE A 28 4.34 5.68 -7.67
CA ILE A 28 2.96 5.21 -7.91
C ILE A 28 1.96 6.10 -7.18
N ASP A 29 0.92 6.51 -7.91
CA ASP A 29 -0.24 7.19 -7.36
C ASP A 29 -1.48 6.34 -7.62
N PHE A 30 -1.89 5.58 -6.60
CA PHE A 30 -3.08 4.74 -6.65
C PHE A 30 -4.36 5.56 -6.74
N THR A 31 -4.36 6.82 -6.31
CA THR A 31 -5.55 7.69 -6.36
C THR A 31 -5.95 8.05 -7.80
N GLY A 32 -5.02 7.92 -8.74
CA GLY A 32 -5.26 8.07 -10.18
C GLY A 32 -5.66 6.76 -10.89
N ILE A 33 -5.63 5.63 -10.19
CA ILE A 33 -5.98 4.31 -10.73
C ILE A 33 -7.43 4.01 -10.37
N ASN A 34 -8.19 3.45 -11.31
CA ASN A 34 -9.55 3.05 -11.02
C ASN A 34 -9.57 1.84 -10.06
N ASP A 35 -10.36 1.93 -8.98
CA ASP A 35 -10.60 0.90 -7.95
C ASP A 35 -10.98 -0.50 -8.48
N THR A 36 -11.36 -0.65 -9.75
CA THR A 36 -11.64 -1.97 -10.33
C THR A 36 -10.41 -2.68 -10.88
N ILE A 37 -9.28 -1.97 -11.03
CA ILE A 37 -8.09 -2.45 -11.73
C ILE A 37 -7.21 -3.31 -10.82
N ILE A 38 -7.00 -2.91 -9.57
CA ILE A 38 -6.11 -3.60 -8.62
C ILE A 38 -6.95 -4.13 -7.47
N ARG A 39 -6.93 -5.44 -7.22
CA ARG A 39 -7.79 -6.14 -6.25
C ARG A 39 -7.11 -7.34 -5.60
N ASN A 40 -7.57 -7.72 -4.41
CA ASN A 40 -7.04 -8.83 -3.62
C ASN A 40 -5.50 -8.81 -3.52
N ILE A 41 -4.92 -7.64 -3.25
CA ILE A 41 -3.50 -7.45 -3.00
C ILE A 41 -3.36 -6.98 -1.56
N GLU A 42 -2.66 -7.78 -0.75
CA GLU A 42 -2.45 -7.47 0.67
C GLU A 42 -1.10 -6.81 0.92
N THR A 43 -0.18 -6.83 -0.05
CA THR A 43 1.15 -6.23 0.09
C THR A 43 1.56 -5.44 -1.15
N VAL A 44 1.96 -4.19 -0.95
CA VAL A 44 2.71 -3.40 -1.93
C VAL A 44 4.18 -3.40 -1.55
N LYS A 45 5.07 -3.68 -2.50
CA LYS A 45 6.52 -3.69 -2.30
C LYS A 45 7.22 -2.70 -3.21
N THR A 46 7.98 -1.79 -2.59
CA THR A 46 8.88 -0.82 -3.23
C THR A 46 10.32 -0.96 -2.73
N ASP A 47 10.67 -2.09 -2.11
CA ASP A 47 12.02 -2.47 -1.65
C ASP A 47 13.00 -2.76 -2.82
N ASN A 48 13.01 -1.88 -3.82
CA ASN A 48 13.68 -2.05 -5.10
C ASN A 48 15.01 -1.28 -5.22
N GLY A 49 15.42 -0.55 -4.17
CA GLY A 49 16.70 0.17 -4.09
C GLY A 49 16.70 1.53 -4.80
N VAL A 50 15.55 2.04 -5.21
CA VAL A 50 15.36 3.42 -5.69
C VAL A 50 14.32 4.12 -4.82
N ALA A 51 14.35 5.46 -4.79
CA ALA A 51 13.33 6.22 -4.06
C ALA A 51 12.00 6.19 -4.81
N ASN A 52 10.95 5.69 -4.15
CA ASN A 52 9.58 5.67 -4.66
C ASN A 52 8.67 6.52 -3.77
N THR A 53 7.72 7.21 -4.40
CA THR A 53 6.58 7.80 -3.69
C THR A 53 5.36 6.92 -3.93
N ILE A 54 4.75 6.44 -2.86
CA ILE A 54 3.47 5.73 -2.87
C ILE A 54 2.40 6.69 -2.37
N THR A 55 1.44 7.02 -3.22
CA THR A 55 0.24 7.80 -2.85
C THR A 55 -0.98 6.91 -2.92
N LEU A 56 -1.77 6.87 -1.86
CA LEU A 56 -3.02 6.12 -1.78
C LEU A 56 -4.03 6.87 -0.91
N ASN A 57 -5.30 6.48 -1.00
CA ASN A 57 -6.38 6.99 -0.16
C ASN A 57 -7.15 5.83 0.50
N TYR A 58 -8.22 6.17 1.20
CA TYR A 58 -9.08 5.21 1.90
C TYR A 58 -9.79 4.20 0.98
N THR A 59 -10.34 4.66 -0.16
CA THR A 59 -11.02 3.78 -1.10
C THR A 59 -10.05 2.86 -1.83
N ASP A 60 -8.82 3.32 -2.09
CA ASP A 60 -7.78 2.51 -2.72
C ASP A 60 -7.47 1.27 -1.87
N VAL A 61 -7.37 1.41 -0.53
CA VAL A 61 -7.12 0.25 0.36
C VAL A 61 -8.27 -0.74 0.31
N ILE A 62 -9.52 -0.27 0.42
CA ILE A 62 -10.70 -1.14 0.37
C ILE A 62 -10.81 -1.85 -0.98
N ALA A 63 -10.54 -1.13 -2.08
CA ALA A 63 -10.62 -1.68 -3.41
C ALA A 63 -9.50 -2.70 -3.68
N MET A 64 -8.29 -2.40 -3.18
CA MET A 64 -7.10 -3.19 -3.40
C MET A 64 -7.08 -4.46 -2.57
N THR A 65 -7.54 -4.44 -1.33
CA THR A 65 -7.41 -5.56 -0.39
C THR A 65 -8.65 -6.48 -0.40
N ASP A 66 -8.53 -7.63 0.26
CA ASP A 66 -9.65 -8.52 0.53
C ASP A 66 -10.57 -8.00 1.66
N GLU A 67 -11.50 -8.85 2.10
CA GLU A 67 -12.46 -8.56 3.18
C GLU A 67 -11.85 -8.16 4.53
N ASN A 68 -10.54 -8.35 4.73
CA ASN A 68 -9.83 -7.95 5.94
C ASN A 68 -9.42 -6.47 5.94
N ASN A 69 -9.51 -5.76 4.80
CA ASN A 69 -9.15 -4.35 4.65
C ASN A 69 -7.76 -4.01 5.21
N ARG A 70 -6.79 -4.90 5.00
CA ARG A 70 -5.45 -4.81 5.57
C ARG A 70 -4.39 -4.78 4.48
N LEU A 71 -3.64 -3.68 4.43
CA LEU A 71 -2.57 -3.49 3.45
C LEU A 71 -1.22 -3.34 4.15
N PHE A 72 -0.25 -4.14 3.73
CA PHE A 72 1.16 -3.95 4.05
C PHE A 72 1.85 -3.15 2.95
N ILE A 73 2.68 -2.19 3.33
CA ILE A 73 3.51 -1.42 2.41
C ILE A 73 4.96 -1.63 2.84
N ASN A 74 5.66 -2.49 2.13
CA ASN A 74 7.09 -2.73 2.34
C ASN A 74 7.88 -1.73 1.51
N THR A 75 8.71 -0.97 2.19
CA THR A 75 9.47 0.12 1.60
C THR A 75 10.94 -0.03 1.95
N ASP A 76 11.81 0.73 1.31
CA ASP A 76 13.17 0.94 1.80
C ASP A 76 13.37 2.35 2.40
N GLY A 77 14.59 2.60 2.89
CA GLY A 77 14.99 3.82 3.59
C GLY A 77 14.85 5.13 2.81
N ASN A 78 14.51 5.07 1.52
CA ASN A 78 14.38 6.25 0.65
C ASN A 78 12.94 6.51 0.19
N ASP A 79 12.02 5.62 0.51
CA ASP A 79 10.64 5.70 0.04
C ASP A 79 9.78 6.64 0.89
N THR A 80 8.75 7.20 0.26
CA THR A 80 7.75 8.04 0.89
C THR A 80 6.35 7.46 0.72
N VAL A 81 5.61 7.35 1.81
CA VAL A 81 4.20 6.95 1.80
C VAL A 81 3.32 8.15 2.15
N THR A 82 2.40 8.48 1.26
CA THR A 82 1.40 9.53 1.45
C THR A 82 0.02 8.92 1.43
N PHE A 83 -0.69 9.04 2.55
CA PHE A 83 -2.09 8.65 2.65
C PHE A 83 -2.97 9.90 2.53
N VAL A 84 -3.73 10.02 1.44
CA VAL A 84 -4.64 11.14 1.22
C VAL A 84 -5.92 10.88 2.01
N ASN A 85 -5.90 11.25 3.28
CA ASN A 85 -7.06 11.10 4.14
C ASN A 85 -8.15 12.13 3.77
N GLY A 86 -9.33 11.64 3.41
CA GLY A 86 -10.50 12.47 3.14
C GLY A 86 -11.16 12.96 4.44
N SER A 87 -12.02 13.97 4.34
CA SER A 87 -12.81 14.44 5.47
C SER A 87 -13.79 13.35 5.92
N GLY A 88 -13.47 12.62 6.98
CA GLY A 88 -14.37 11.62 7.58
C GLY A 88 -13.69 10.48 8.32
N ASN A 89 -12.44 10.15 7.98
CA ASN A 89 -11.72 9.05 8.61
C ASN A 89 -10.63 9.61 9.52
N THR A 90 -10.51 9.07 10.73
CA THR A 90 -9.45 9.48 11.68
C THR A 90 -8.57 8.27 11.93
N PHE A 91 -7.37 8.28 11.37
CA PHE A 91 -6.40 7.24 11.63
C PHE A 91 -5.67 7.51 12.94
N TYR A 92 -5.34 6.42 13.61
CA TYR A 92 -4.48 6.43 14.78
C TYR A 92 -3.26 5.57 14.48
N ASN A 93 -2.08 6.07 14.85
CA ASN A 93 -0.91 5.21 14.96
C ASN A 93 -1.07 4.32 16.21
N TYR A 94 -1.22 3.01 16.00
CA TYR A 94 -1.43 2.01 17.03
C TYR A 94 -0.12 1.35 17.53
N GLY A 95 1.03 1.95 17.20
CA GLY A 95 2.35 1.43 17.50
C GLY A 95 2.90 0.55 16.37
N THR A 96 3.73 -0.43 16.74
CA THR A 96 4.40 -1.29 15.77
C THR A 96 3.88 -2.73 15.77
N TYR A 97 4.00 -3.38 14.61
CA TYR A 97 3.70 -4.79 14.41
C TYR A 97 4.89 -5.48 13.75
N ASP A 98 5.39 -6.55 14.37
CA ASP A 98 6.41 -7.42 13.77
C ASP A 98 5.74 -8.57 13.01
N ASN A 99 6.12 -8.73 11.75
CA ASN A 99 5.68 -9.82 10.89
C ASN A 99 6.90 -10.56 10.34
N ASN A 100 7.34 -11.59 11.08
CA ASN A 100 8.46 -12.44 10.69
C ASN A 100 9.78 -11.67 10.45
N GLY A 101 10.07 -10.67 11.28
CA GLY A 101 11.31 -9.87 11.21
C GLY A 101 11.18 -8.57 10.42
N GLU A 102 10.04 -8.32 9.77
CA GLU A 102 9.70 -7.01 9.21
C GLU A 102 8.84 -6.24 10.22
N THR A 103 9.26 -5.03 10.59
CA THR A 103 8.53 -4.19 11.55
C THR A 103 7.80 -3.06 10.83
N TYR A 104 6.51 -2.92 11.13
CA TYR A 104 5.63 -1.92 10.53
C TYR A 104 5.09 -0.96 11.57
N GLN A 105 4.93 0.31 11.22
CA GLN A 105 4.01 1.24 11.88
C GLN A 105 2.58 0.88 11.49
N VAL A 106 1.67 0.82 12.47
CA VAL A 106 0.26 0.44 12.25
C VAL A 106 -0.61 1.69 12.28
N TYR A 107 -1.28 1.99 11.17
CA TYR A 107 -2.27 3.07 11.06
C TYR A 107 -3.65 2.47 10.83
N THR A 108 -4.62 2.80 11.69
CA THR A 108 -5.99 2.29 11.56
C THR A 108 -7.02 3.27 12.08
N ASP A 109 -8.21 3.25 11.50
CA ASP A 109 -9.42 3.92 12.01
C ASP A 109 -10.46 2.91 12.54
N GLY A 110 -10.08 1.63 12.62
CA GLY A 110 -10.94 0.51 13.01
C GLY A 110 -11.70 -0.15 11.86
N ALA A 111 -11.79 0.49 10.68
CA ALA A 111 -12.42 -0.08 9.49
C ALA A 111 -11.37 -0.61 8.50
N ILE A 112 -10.25 0.10 8.34
CA ILE A 112 -9.10 -0.36 7.57
C ILE A 112 -7.82 -0.33 8.40
N THR A 113 -6.82 -1.12 8.01
CA THR A 113 -5.49 -1.08 8.61
C THR A 113 -4.42 -1.00 7.53
N VAL A 114 -3.58 0.04 7.59
CA VAL A 114 -2.39 0.17 6.76
C VAL A 114 -1.15 -0.01 7.63
N LEU A 115 -0.30 -0.96 7.25
CA LEU A 115 0.95 -1.27 7.92
C LEU A 115 2.09 -0.80 7.03
N VAL A 116 2.77 0.26 7.43
CA VAL A 116 3.88 0.84 6.66
C VAL A 116 5.18 0.43 7.30
N ASP A 117 6.12 -0.12 6.54
CA ASP A 117 7.44 -0.48 7.03
C ASP A 117 8.08 0.69 7.80
N THR A 118 8.63 0.39 8.98
CA THR A 118 9.31 1.38 9.83
C THR A 118 10.54 2.02 9.18
N GLN A 119 11.05 1.43 8.09
CA GLN A 119 12.16 1.97 7.33
C GLN A 119 11.74 3.09 6.36
N ALA A 120 10.45 3.29 6.07
CA ALA A 120 10.01 4.36 5.19
C ALA A 120 10.60 5.72 5.61
N ALA A 121 11.20 6.44 4.67
CA ALA A 121 11.85 7.72 4.94
C ALA A 121 10.86 8.76 5.47
N THR A 122 9.64 8.73 4.93
CA THR A 122 8.58 9.67 5.29
C THR A 122 7.22 8.98 5.16
N VAL A 123 6.39 9.17 6.17
CA VAL A 123 4.99 8.71 6.19
C VAL A 123 4.12 9.89 6.59
N THR A 124 3.12 10.22 5.78
CA THR A 124 2.25 11.39 6.02
C THR A 124 0.79 11.11 5.71
N GLY A 125 -0.10 11.92 6.28
CA GLY A 125 -1.50 11.99 5.92
C GLY A 125 -2.42 10.98 6.61
N PHE A 126 -1.87 10.12 7.48
CA PHE A 126 -2.66 9.39 8.48
C PHE A 126 -3.06 10.30 9.63
#